data_AF-A0A926JIQ1-F1
#
_entry.id   AF-A0A926JIQ1-F1
#
_cell.length_a   1.000
_cell.length_b   1.000
_cell.length_c   1.000
_cell.angle_alpha   90.00
_cell.angle_beta   90.00
_cell.angle_gamma   90.00
#
_symmetry.space_group_name_H-M   'P 1'
#
loop_
_entity.id
_entity.type
_entity.pdbx_description
1 polymer ?
#
loop_
_entity_poly.entity_id
_entity_poly.type
_entity_poly.pdbx_seq_one_letter_code
_entity_poly.pdbx_strand_id
1 'polypeptide(L)' 'MNDWHSWAAVLIFVGAYALIISEKIHRVAVALGGAGLMLAIRATDDKSAFYSEHSGVDWNVIFLL' A
#
# COMPACT_ATOMS: atom_id res chain seq x y z
N MET A 1 14.21 -12.62 -0.69
CA MET A 1 13.88 -11.19 -0.85
C MET A 1 15.14 -10.44 -1.20
N ASN A 2 15.19 -9.77 -2.35
CA ASN A 2 16.30 -8.89 -2.70
C ASN A 2 16.18 -7.60 -1.87
N ASP A 3 17.27 -7.14 -1.28
CA ASP A 3 17.30 -5.97 -0.38
C ASP A 3 16.64 -4.71 -0.97
N TRP A 4 16.69 -4.58 -2.29
CA TRP A 4 16.12 -3.46 -3.06
C TRP A 4 14.61 -3.27 -2.85
N HIS A 5 13.83 -4.35 -2.72
CA HIS A 5 12.38 -4.25 -2.55
C HIS A 5 11.98 -3.69 -1.19
N SER A 6 12.73 -4.04 -0.15
CA SER A 6 12.51 -3.53 1.22
C SER A 6 12.73 -2.03 1.29
N TRP A 7 13.80 -1.53 0.66
CA TRP A 7 14.07 -0.09 0.60
C TRP A 7 13.01 0.68 -0.21
N ALA A 8 12.55 0.11 -1.33
CA ALA A 8 11.47 0.70 -2.12
C ALA A 8 10.15 0.79 -1.34
N ALA A 9 9.76 -0.26 -0.62
CA ALA A 9 8.55 -0.28 0.20
C ALA A 9 8.58 0.79 1.31
N VAL A 10 9.72 0.95 1.98
CA VAL A 10 9.92 1.99 3.01
C VAL A 10 9.79 3.38 2.41
N LEU A 11 10.38 3.63 1.23
CA LEU A 11 10.27 4.92 0.55
C LEU A 11 8.83 5.27 0.19
N ILE A 12 8.06 4.29 -0.32
CA ILE A 12 6.65 4.50 -0.67
C ILE A 12 5.82 4.79 0.59
N PHE A 13 6.05 4.04 1.67
CA PHE A 13 5.35 4.24 2.94
C PHE A 13 5.62 5.64 3.52
N VAL A 14 6.88 6.05 3.61
CA VAL A 14 7.27 7.36 4.14
C VAL A 14 6.74 8.48 3.25
N GLY A 15 6.80 8.31 1.92
CA GLY A 15 6.24 9.28 0.97
C GLY A 15 4.73 9.44 1.11
N ALA A 16 3.98 8.34 1.18
CA ALA A 16 2.53 8.37 1.40
C ALA A 16 2.17 9.00 2.75
N TYR A 17 2.90 8.64 3.82
CA TYR A 17 2.70 9.23 5.13
C TYR A 17 2.93 10.74 5.13
N ALA A 18 4.05 11.19 4.56
CA ALA A 18 4.38 12.61 4.43
C ALA A 18 3.29 13.38 3.66
N LEU A 19 2.74 12.80 2.59
CA LEU A 19 1.65 13.40 1.82
C LEU A 19 0.33 13.45 2.59
N ILE A 20 0.02 12.43 3.41
CA ILE A 20 -1.18 12.41 4.27
C ILE A 20 -1.08 13.48 5.36
N ILE A 21 0.05 13.56 6.08
CA ILE A 21 0.22 14.54 7.16
C ILE A 21 0.40 15.97 6.66
N SER A 22 0.82 16.15 5.40
CA SER A 22 0.95 17.47 4.77
C SER A 22 -0.43 18.11 4.53
N GLU A 23 -1.53 17.33 4.60
CA GLU A 23 -2.92 17.74 4.38
C GLU A 23 -3.19 18.48 3.05
N LYS A 24 -2.19 18.63 2.18
CA LYS A 24 -2.30 19.28 0.87
C LYS A 24 -3.07 18.44 -0.15
N ILE A 25 -3.20 17.14 0.10
CA ILE A 25 -3.87 16.18 -0.78
C ILE A 25 -4.86 15.37 0.05
N HIS A 26 -6.01 15.04 -0.53
CA HIS A 26 -7.04 14.24 0.13
C HIS A 26 -6.45 12.90 0.57
N ARG A 27 -6.49 12.61 1.88
CA ARG A 27 -5.91 11.39 2.48
C ARG A 27 -6.31 10.09 1.77
N VAL A 28 -7.54 10.04 1.25
CA VAL A 28 -8.07 8.90 0.46
C VAL A 28 -7.38 8.77 -0.89
N ALA A 29 -7.15 9.88 -1.59
CA ALA A 29 -6.44 9.87 -2.87
C ALA A 29 -4.97 9.45 -2.69
N VAL A 30 -4.33 9.88 -1.60
CA VAL A 30 -2.97 9.46 -1.27
C VAL A 30 -2.92 7.98 -0.88
N ALA A 31 -3.88 7.48 -0.10
CA ALA A 31 -3.97 6.08 0.26
C ALA A 31 -4.20 5.17 -0.97
N LEU A 32 -5.11 5.55 -1.86
CA LEU A 32 -5.35 4.86 -3.13
C LEU A 32 -4.14 4.91 -4.06
N GLY A 33 -3.46 6.06 -4.14
CA GLY A 33 -2.24 6.22 -4.93
C GLY A 33 -1.06 5.41 -4.38
N GLY A 34 -0.88 5.38 -3.07
CA GLY A 34 0.15 4.58 -2.39
C GLY A 34 -0.07 3.07 -2.59
N ALA A 35 -1.31 2.61 -2.48
CA ALA A 35 -1.67 1.23 -2.81
C ALA A 35 -1.39 0.90 -4.30
N GLY A 36 -1.75 1.79 -5.23
CA GLY A 36 -1.46 1.64 -6.65
C GLY A 36 0.04 1.59 -6.96
N LEU A 37 0.86 2.43 -6.31
CA LEU A 37 2.32 2.44 -6.46
C LEU A 37 2.96 1.16 -5.91
N MET A 38 2.48 0.65 -4.77
CA MET A 38 2.93 -0.63 -4.20
C MET A 38 2.63 -1.81 -5.14
N LEU A 39 1.47 -1.81 -5.78
CA LEU A 39 1.11 -2.80 -6.80
C LEU A 39 1.96 -2.67 -8.07
N ALA A 40 2.20 -1.44 -8.54
CA ALA A 40 2.97 -1.18 -9.76
C ALA A 40 4.45 -1.54 -9.61
N ILE A 41 5.03 -1.32 -8.43
CA ILE A 41 6.45 -1.59 -8.17
C ILE A 41 6.71 -3.09 -7.99
N ARG A 42 5.67 -3.92 -7.81
CA ARG A 42 5.80 -5.37 -7.63
C ARG A 42 6.82 -5.71 -6.53
N ALA A 43 7.04 -4.77 -5.60
CA ALA A 43 7.89 -4.92 -4.41
C ALA A 43 7.35 -5.99 -3.46
N THR A 44 6.14 -6.48 -3.76
CA THR A 44 5.64 -7.69 -3.18
C THR A 44 5.77 -8.81 -4.19
N ASP A 45 6.61 -9.79 -3.86
CA ASP A 45 6.71 -11.08 -4.54
C ASP A 45 5.27 -11.58 -4.81
N ASP A 46 4.99 -12.02 -6.03
CA ASP A 46 3.67 -12.29 -6.61
C ASP A 46 2.77 -13.25 -5.77
N LYS A 47 3.24 -13.73 -4.60
CA LYS A 47 2.50 -14.52 -3.60
C LYS A 47 2.07 -13.79 -2.31
N SER A 48 2.53 -12.56 -2.05
CA SER A 48 2.20 -11.86 -0.78
C SER A 48 1.49 -10.51 -0.95
N ALA A 49 1.37 -9.99 -2.19
CA ALA A 49 0.75 -8.68 -2.47
C ALA A 49 -0.77 -8.74 -2.37
N PHE A 50 -1.29 -9.96 -2.52
CA PHE A 50 -2.70 -10.30 -2.60
C PHE A 50 -3.02 -11.49 -1.70
N TYR A 51 -2.48 -11.58 -0.49
CA TYR A 51 -2.94 -12.65 0.40
C TYR A 51 -4.28 -12.28 1.05
N SER A 52 -5.42 -12.49 0.36
CA SER A 52 -6.41 -13.38 0.99
C SER A 52 -5.99 -14.77 0.51
N GLU A 53 -6.66 -15.85 0.88
CA GLU A 53 -6.53 -16.99 -0.02
C GLU A 53 -6.89 -16.63 -1.49
N HIS A 54 -7.48 -15.44 -1.73
CA HIS A 54 -7.78 -14.82 -3.02
C HIS A 54 -7.66 -13.25 -3.16
N SER A 55 -7.43 -12.40 -2.15
CA SER A 55 -7.39 -10.90 -2.34
C SER A 55 -6.71 -10.00 -1.29
N GLY A 56 -7.02 -10.13 0.01
CA GLY A 56 -6.22 -9.66 1.15
C GLY A 56 -6.92 -8.68 2.05
N VAL A 57 -8.22 -8.55 1.83
CA VAL A 57 -9.09 -7.57 2.46
C VAL A 57 -10.22 -8.33 3.14
N ASP A 58 -10.37 -8.17 4.46
CA ASP A 58 -11.50 -8.72 5.21
C ASP A 58 -12.72 -7.83 5.02
N TRP A 59 -13.63 -8.28 4.18
CA TRP A 59 -14.86 -7.57 3.82
C TRP A 59 -15.79 -7.39 5.02
N ASN A 60 -15.78 -8.29 6.00
CA ASN A 60 -16.61 -8.12 7.19
C ASN A 60 -16.19 -6.86 7.99
N VAL A 61 -14.90 -6.50 7.97
CA VAL A 61 -14.41 -5.30 8.67
C VAL A 61 -14.85 -4.02 7.99
N ILE A 62 -14.80 -3.96 6.65
CA ILE A 62 -15.27 -2.79 5.90
C ILE A 62 -16.77 -2.55 6.12
N PHE A 63 -17.57 -3.60 6.23
CA PHE A 63 -19.01 -3.48 6.48
C PHE A 63 -19.38 -3.18 7.94
N LEU A 64 -18.45 -3.35 8.89
CA LEU A 64 -18.66 -3.04 10.31
C LEU A 64 -18.14 -1.64 10.71
N LEU A 65 -17.46 -0.93 9.80
CA LEU A 65 -17.00 0.47 9.94
C LEU A 65 -17.99 1.46 9.31
#